data_AF-V4J7T0-F1
#
_entry.id   AF-V4J7T0-F1
#
_cell.length_a   1.000
_cell.length_b   1.000
_cell.length_c   1.000
_cell.angle_alpha   90.00
_cell.angle_beta   90.00
_cell.angle_gamma   90.00
#
_symmetry.space_group_name_H-M   'P 1'
#
loop_
_entity.id
_entity.type
_entity.pdbx_description
1 polymer ?
#
loop_
_entity_poly.entity_id
_entity_poly.type
_entity_poly.pdbx_seq_one_letter_code
_entity_poly.pdbx_strand_id
1 'polypeptide(L)'
;MLNKKQTNTIEVSSDIAQVIQDGQQLVAYMAKDGQVSLDPDLAQVMIDAKYKLQKKQWNAQDEAHFLHSYDQLAKAVAPVSMESIRAISRSDNDKPSQAEKAVAWYRRYTLVALICLLFVQVYYLFGHALAHDLKDLYESRNEWHLKLDSEEPNSKEFKQIQSKYEEVGQRLDANYNLLKVWNRIWLMGFSFGSEIPPYSQEKLNVELRRLERAQADANALDNLNLAQTRLTARLQLFENMLFAQSVLEVLQGYVLPLLYGLLGAFIFVLRDLLREIRAITFTTDSEIRYRLRLTLGALGGMIIGWFLNPQELSGLASLSPMAMAFLMGYNVDVLFAIMDQIIDKLRGAMAANDGSKGKSIQGSGNG
;
A
#
# COMPACT_ATOMS: atom_id res chain seq x y z
N MET A 1 66.92 15.91 -47.07
CA MET A 1 65.55 16.44 -47.13
C MET A 1 64.65 15.60 -46.23
N LEU A 2 63.94 16.29 -45.32
CA LEU A 2 62.69 15.89 -44.64
C LEU A 2 62.75 14.75 -43.60
N ASN A 3 63.07 15.18 -42.37
CA ASN A 3 62.83 14.50 -41.11
C ASN A 3 61.31 14.38 -40.86
N LYS A 4 60.75 13.17 -40.94
CA LYS A 4 59.33 12.89 -40.70
C LYS A 4 59.11 12.73 -39.20
N LYS A 5 58.80 13.83 -38.50
CA LYS A 5 58.28 13.79 -37.12
C LYS A 5 57.04 12.90 -37.12
N GLN A 6 57.14 11.72 -36.51
CA GLN A 6 55.99 10.95 -36.05
C GLN A 6 55.29 11.77 -34.97
N THR A 7 54.31 12.57 -35.37
CA THR A 7 53.30 13.07 -34.45
C THR A 7 52.43 11.87 -34.07
N ASN A 8 52.79 11.20 -32.98
CA ASN A 8 51.86 10.33 -32.24
C ASN A 8 50.74 11.23 -31.69
N THR A 9 49.77 11.58 -32.54
CA THR A 9 48.50 12.11 -32.09
C THR A 9 47.72 10.93 -31.56
N ILE A 10 47.88 10.66 -30.26
CA ILE A 10 46.95 9.82 -29.51
C ILE A 10 45.59 10.51 -29.68
N GLU A 11 44.65 9.89 -30.39
CA GLU A 11 43.29 10.41 -30.48
C GLU A 11 42.70 10.43 -29.07
N VAL A 12 42.27 11.61 -28.63
CA VAL A 12 41.68 11.76 -27.30
C VAL A 12 40.40 10.93 -27.25
N SER A 13 40.31 10.01 -26.29
CA SER A 13 39.11 9.19 -26.09
C SER A 13 37.89 10.08 -25.86
N SER A 14 36.72 9.65 -26.34
CA SER A 14 35.44 10.31 -26.11
C SER A 14 35.17 10.56 -24.62
N ASP A 15 35.65 9.66 -23.77
CA ASP A 15 35.45 9.74 -22.32
C ASP A 15 36.21 10.91 -21.71
N ILE A 16 37.47 11.14 -22.12
CA ILE A 16 38.28 12.27 -21.62
C ILE A 16 37.66 13.60 -22.06
N ALA A 17 37.14 13.67 -23.29
CA ALA A 17 36.44 14.86 -23.76
C ALA A 17 35.20 15.16 -22.91
N GLN A 18 34.49 14.12 -22.45
CA GLN A 18 33.37 14.26 -21.54
C GLN A 18 33.80 14.70 -20.13
N VAL A 19 34.87 14.11 -19.57
CA VAL A 19 35.40 14.51 -18.25
C VAL A 19 35.89 15.98 -18.24
N ILE A 20 36.46 16.46 -19.35
CA ILE A 20 36.84 17.87 -19.50
C ILE A 20 35.61 18.79 -19.47
N GLN A 21 34.52 18.42 -20.17
CA GLN A 21 33.26 19.16 -20.09
C GLN A 21 32.68 19.14 -18.68
N ASP A 22 32.81 18.00 -17.99
CA ASP A 22 32.34 17.81 -16.63
C ASP A 22 33.10 18.70 -15.64
N GLY A 23 34.43 18.75 -15.74
CA GLY A 23 35.25 19.65 -14.92
C GLY A 23 34.87 21.13 -15.08
N GLN A 24 34.49 21.55 -16.28
CA GLN A 24 34.03 22.92 -16.51
C GLN A 24 32.65 23.21 -15.90
N GLN A 25 31.75 22.24 -15.94
CA GLN A 25 30.44 22.36 -15.28
C GLN A 25 30.58 22.41 -13.76
N LEU A 26 31.53 21.65 -13.16
CA LEU A 26 31.86 21.78 -11.73
C LEU A 26 32.35 23.18 -11.38
N VAL A 27 33.31 23.73 -12.14
CA VAL A 27 33.83 25.08 -11.90
C VAL A 27 32.74 26.14 -12.04
N ALA A 28 31.89 26.04 -13.07
CA ALA A 28 30.76 26.94 -13.27
C ALA A 28 29.73 26.83 -12.12
N TYR A 29 29.49 25.63 -11.61
CA TYR A 29 28.64 25.40 -10.45
C TYR A 29 29.22 26.03 -9.18
N MET A 30 30.49 25.77 -8.87
CA MET A 30 31.17 26.34 -7.70
C MET A 30 31.18 27.88 -7.75
N ALA A 31 31.42 28.46 -8.92
CA ALA A 31 31.36 29.91 -9.12
C ALA A 31 29.96 30.51 -8.91
N LYS A 32 28.90 29.71 -9.16
CA LYS A 32 27.50 30.15 -9.02
C LYS A 32 26.95 29.94 -7.61
N ASP A 33 27.31 28.84 -6.95
CA ASP A 33 26.75 28.45 -5.64
C ASP A 33 27.56 29.02 -4.46
N GLY A 34 28.82 29.39 -4.67
CA GLY A 34 29.63 30.19 -3.74
C GLY A 34 29.99 29.53 -2.40
N GLN A 35 29.64 28.25 -2.19
CA GLN A 35 29.88 27.55 -0.93
C GLN A 35 31.31 27.03 -0.76
N VAL A 36 32.06 26.83 -1.84
CA VAL A 36 33.41 26.27 -1.82
C VAL A 36 34.39 27.28 -2.43
N SER A 37 35.45 27.61 -1.71
CA SER A 37 36.53 28.46 -2.23
C SER A 37 37.21 27.76 -3.39
N LEU A 38 37.09 28.34 -4.58
CA LEU A 38 37.67 27.81 -5.80
C LEU A 38 39.18 28.11 -5.80
N ASP A 39 40.02 27.08 -5.80
CA ASP A 39 41.46 27.25 -5.99
C ASP A 39 41.74 27.79 -7.41
N PRO A 40 42.34 28.99 -7.55
CA PRO A 40 42.64 29.59 -8.85
C PRO A 40 43.43 28.66 -9.78
N ASP A 41 44.33 27.84 -9.21
CA ASP A 41 45.19 26.95 -9.98
C ASP A 41 44.39 25.79 -10.59
N LEU A 42 43.47 25.20 -9.81
CA LEU A 42 42.59 24.13 -10.28
C LEU A 42 41.62 24.63 -11.36
N ALA A 43 41.09 25.85 -11.20
CA ALA A 43 40.22 26.49 -12.17
C ALA A 43 40.90 26.69 -13.53
N GLN A 44 42.15 27.15 -13.48
CA GLN A 44 42.94 27.43 -14.67
C GLN A 44 43.24 26.14 -15.45
N VAL A 45 43.56 25.05 -14.75
CA VAL A 45 43.77 23.72 -15.37
C VAL A 45 42.51 23.24 -16.12
N MET A 46 41.33 23.42 -15.54
CA MET A 46 40.05 23.02 -16.16
C MET A 46 39.69 23.88 -17.39
N ILE A 47 40.03 25.16 -17.37
CA ILE A 47 39.79 26.09 -18.48
C ILE A 47 40.79 25.83 -19.61
N ASP A 48 42.07 25.68 -19.28
CA ASP A 48 43.16 25.44 -20.23
C ASP A 48 42.99 24.11 -20.96
N ALA A 49 42.43 23.09 -20.30
CA ALA A 49 42.19 21.78 -20.90
C ALA A 49 41.34 21.85 -22.18
N LYS A 50 40.31 22.69 -22.21
CA LYS A 50 39.47 22.89 -23.41
C LYS A 50 40.23 23.54 -24.55
N TYR A 51 41.05 24.54 -24.26
CA TYR A 51 41.86 25.22 -25.28
C TYR A 51 42.96 24.30 -25.82
N LYS A 52 43.57 23.48 -24.97
CA LYS A 52 44.57 22.47 -25.37
C LYS A 52 43.95 21.37 -26.25
N LEU A 53 42.73 20.93 -25.95
CA LEU A 53 41.98 19.97 -26.76
C LEU A 53 41.65 20.56 -28.15
N GLN A 54 41.17 21.81 -28.21
CA GLN A 54 40.86 22.49 -29.47
C GLN A 54 42.11 22.72 -30.35
N LYS A 55 43.25 23.01 -29.73
CA LYS A 55 44.53 23.21 -30.43
C LYS A 55 45.23 21.90 -30.82
N LYS A 56 44.64 20.72 -30.50
CA LYS A 56 45.24 19.38 -30.69
C LYS A 56 46.61 19.22 -30.01
N GLN A 57 46.80 19.87 -28.86
CA GLN A 57 48.05 19.86 -28.08
C GLN A 57 47.89 19.06 -26.76
N TRP A 58 47.09 17.99 -26.78
CA TRP A 58 46.85 17.14 -25.61
C TRP A 58 47.94 16.07 -25.49
N ASN A 59 48.60 15.99 -24.33
CA ASN A 59 49.64 14.98 -24.06
C ASN A 59 49.31 14.18 -22.80
N ALA A 60 50.02 13.06 -22.59
CA ALA A 60 49.77 12.16 -21.45
C ALA A 60 50.06 12.81 -20.07
N GLN A 61 50.96 13.79 -20.01
CA GLN A 61 51.27 14.50 -18.75
C GLN A 61 50.16 15.49 -18.39
N ASP A 62 49.61 16.19 -19.38
CA ASP A 62 48.45 17.08 -19.26
C ASP A 62 47.22 16.29 -18.83
N GLU A 63 47.03 15.07 -19.35
CA GLU A 63 45.93 14.20 -18.96
C GLU A 63 46.03 13.74 -17.50
N ALA A 64 47.20 13.26 -17.08
CA ALA A 64 47.42 12.86 -15.69
C ALA A 64 47.24 14.04 -14.71
N HIS A 65 47.76 15.22 -15.07
CA HIS A 65 47.59 16.43 -14.28
C HIS A 65 46.13 16.86 -14.19
N PHE A 66 45.41 16.83 -15.32
CA PHE A 66 43.99 17.15 -15.39
C PHE A 66 43.15 16.20 -14.54
N LEU A 67 43.36 14.89 -14.65
CA LEU A 67 42.62 13.90 -13.86
C LEU A 67 42.89 14.05 -12.35
N HIS A 68 44.12 14.38 -11.96
CA HIS A 68 44.45 14.66 -10.56
C HIS A 68 43.74 15.92 -10.04
N SER A 69 43.76 17.02 -10.81
CA SER A 69 43.03 18.24 -10.47
C SER A 69 41.52 18.02 -10.45
N TYR A 70 40.98 17.18 -11.34
CA TYR A 70 39.57 16.81 -11.38
C TYR A 70 39.17 16.00 -10.13
N ASP A 71 39.99 15.04 -9.69
CA ASP A 71 39.75 14.28 -8.45
C ASP A 71 39.73 15.20 -7.21
N GLN A 72 40.63 16.18 -7.14
CA GLN A 72 40.63 17.17 -6.05
C GLN A 72 39.37 18.05 -6.06
N LEU A 73 38.95 18.53 -7.24
CA LEU A 73 37.70 19.28 -7.39
C LEU A 73 36.48 18.43 -7.02
N ALA A 74 36.41 17.18 -7.48
CA ALA A 74 35.31 16.27 -7.16
C ALA A 74 35.22 15.99 -5.65
N LYS A 75 36.36 15.85 -4.95
CA LYS A 75 36.41 15.71 -3.50
C LYS A 75 35.98 16.98 -2.76
N ALA A 76 36.34 18.16 -3.28
CA ALA A 76 35.97 19.44 -2.68
C ALA A 76 34.47 19.76 -2.81
N VAL A 77 33.81 19.19 -3.82
CA VAL A 77 32.39 19.43 -4.13
C VAL A 77 31.48 18.32 -3.58
N ALA A 78 32.03 17.26 -2.96
CA ALA A 78 31.26 16.22 -2.29
C ALA A 78 30.31 16.82 -1.23
N PRO A 79 29.01 16.44 -1.19
CA PRO A 79 28.35 15.29 -1.82
C PRO A 79 27.79 15.52 -3.24
N VAL A 80 27.99 16.69 -3.84
CA VAL A 80 27.46 17.00 -5.18
C VAL A 80 28.33 16.34 -6.24
N SER A 81 27.69 15.67 -7.21
CA SER A 81 28.36 14.98 -8.32
C SER A 81 27.98 15.60 -9.65
N MET A 82 28.76 15.29 -10.68
CA MET A 82 28.45 15.72 -12.03
C MET A 82 27.14 15.15 -12.57
N GLU A 83 26.81 13.93 -12.15
CA GLU A 83 25.53 13.31 -12.45
C GLU A 83 24.37 14.10 -11.82
N SER A 84 24.54 14.57 -10.58
CA SER A 84 23.47 15.31 -9.89
C SER A 84 23.27 16.73 -10.40
N ILE A 85 24.35 17.42 -10.79
CA ILE A 85 24.27 18.72 -11.46
C ILE A 85 23.54 18.59 -12.80
N ARG A 86 23.88 17.58 -13.61
CA ARG A 86 23.20 17.32 -14.89
C ARG A 86 21.73 16.92 -14.72
N ALA A 87 21.42 16.14 -13.68
CA ALA A 87 20.04 15.70 -13.42
C ALA A 87 19.11 16.86 -13.04
N ILE A 88 19.64 17.89 -12.37
CA ILE A 88 18.90 19.06 -11.90
C ILE A 88 18.93 20.21 -12.91
N SER A 89 20.06 20.40 -13.60
CA SER A 89 20.22 21.44 -14.61
C SER A 89 19.31 21.21 -15.82
N ARG A 90 18.77 22.30 -16.37
CA ARG A 90 18.04 22.26 -17.63
C ARG A 90 19.03 22.32 -18.78
N SER A 91 19.13 21.24 -19.55
CA SER A 91 19.92 21.24 -20.79
C SER A 91 19.31 22.12 -21.88
N ASP A 92 18.00 22.40 -21.81
CA ASP A 92 17.22 23.19 -22.75
C ASP A 92 16.13 23.92 -21.95
N ASN A 93 15.95 25.23 -22.15
CA ASN A 93 15.01 26.04 -21.36
C ASN A 93 13.56 25.54 -21.50
N ASP A 94 13.24 24.90 -22.62
CA ASP A 94 11.88 24.43 -22.94
C ASP A 94 11.58 23.02 -22.41
N LYS A 95 12.61 22.27 -21.95
CA LYS A 95 12.45 20.88 -21.47
C LYS A 95 12.72 20.79 -19.97
N PRO A 96 11.83 20.13 -19.20
CA PRO A 96 12.06 19.94 -17.78
C PRO A 96 13.27 19.05 -17.53
N SER A 97 14.01 19.33 -16.45
CA SER A 97 15.17 18.51 -16.03
C SER A 97 14.72 17.11 -15.60
N GLN A 98 15.66 16.18 -15.47
CA GLN A 98 15.34 14.81 -15.05
C GLN A 98 14.72 14.81 -13.64
N ALA A 99 15.28 15.61 -12.73
CA ALA A 99 14.73 15.82 -11.40
C ALA A 99 13.28 16.38 -11.45
N GLU A 100 13.01 17.37 -12.31
CA GLU A 100 11.66 17.93 -12.47
C GLU A 100 10.65 16.89 -13.00
N LYS A 101 11.07 16.04 -13.95
CA LYS A 101 10.24 14.93 -14.46
C LYS A 101 9.95 13.91 -13.36
N ALA A 102 10.96 13.52 -12.59
CA ALA A 102 10.80 12.61 -11.46
C ALA A 102 9.81 13.19 -10.42
N VAL A 103 9.98 14.45 -10.02
CA VAL A 103 9.04 15.14 -9.11
C VAL A 103 7.61 15.12 -9.66
N ALA A 104 7.43 15.49 -10.92
CA ALA A 104 6.10 15.52 -11.54
C ALA A 104 5.46 14.13 -11.58
N TRP A 105 6.25 13.10 -11.85
CA TRP A 105 5.83 11.70 -11.83
C TRP A 105 5.40 11.30 -10.41
N TYR A 106 6.29 11.37 -9.42
CA TYR A 106 5.99 10.96 -8.04
C TYR A 106 4.81 11.74 -7.47
N ARG A 107 4.73 13.07 -7.70
CA ARG A 107 3.59 13.88 -7.26
C ARG A 107 2.26 13.42 -7.86
N ARG A 108 2.24 13.10 -9.17
CA ARG A 108 1.02 12.62 -9.84
C ARG A 108 0.59 11.28 -9.27
N TYR A 109 1.52 10.35 -9.08
CA TYR A 109 1.20 9.03 -8.53
C TYR A 109 0.78 9.09 -7.06
N THR A 110 1.37 9.97 -6.24
CA THR A 110 0.90 10.21 -4.86
C THR A 110 -0.54 10.71 -4.84
N LEU A 111 -0.90 11.65 -5.72
CA LEU A 111 -2.27 12.15 -5.81
C LEU A 111 -3.25 11.05 -6.28
N VAL A 112 -2.84 10.23 -7.25
CA VAL A 112 -3.63 9.08 -7.70
C VAL A 112 -3.80 8.05 -6.58
N ALA A 113 -2.73 7.74 -5.84
CA ALA A 113 -2.78 6.83 -4.70
C ALA A 113 -3.70 7.35 -3.58
N LEU A 114 -3.66 8.66 -3.29
CA LEU A 114 -4.54 9.32 -2.34
C LEU A 114 -6.01 9.22 -2.77
N ILE A 115 -6.31 9.53 -4.04
CA ILE A 115 -7.67 9.45 -4.58
C ILE A 115 -8.17 8.00 -4.56
N CYS A 116 -7.32 7.06 -4.95
CA CYS A 116 -7.61 5.62 -4.90
C CYS A 116 -7.92 5.17 -3.47
N LEU A 117 -7.07 5.55 -2.50
CA LEU A 117 -7.28 5.29 -1.08
C LEU A 117 -8.61 5.84 -0.60
N LEU A 118 -8.90 7.11 -0.89
CA LEU A 118 -10.13 7.76 -0.45
C LEU A 118 -11.36 7.05 -1.05
N PHE A 119 -11.30 6.68 -2.33
CA PHE A 119 -12.37 5.96 -3.00
C PHE A 119 -12.63 4.59 -2.33
N VAL A 120 -11.57 3.81 -2.12
CA VAL A 120 -11.65 2.50 -1.45
C VAL A 120 -12.12 2.65 0.00
N GLN A 121 -11.68 3.69 0.70
CA GLN A 121 -12.07 3.95 2.08
C GLN A 121 -13.56 4.31 2.21
N VAL A 122 -14.06 5.19 1.34
CA VAL A 122 -15.50 5.53 1.30
C VAL A 122 -16.33 4.30 0.94
N TYR A 123 -15.87 3.51 -0.03
CA TYR A 123 -16.53 2.27 -0.43
C TYR A 123 -16.61 1.26 0.72
N TYR A 124 -15.51 1.08 1.46
CA TYR A 124 -15.44 0.24 2.64
C TYR A 124 -16.40 0.73 3.73
N LEU A 125 -16.40 2.04 4.03
CA LEU A 125 -17.24 2.62 5.07
C LEU A 125 -18.73 2.39 4.78
N PHE A 126 -19.14 2.56 3.52
CA PHE A 126 -20.51 2.32 3.10
C PHE A 126 -20.89 0.83 3.24
N GLY A 127 -20.03 -0.09 2.79
CA GLY A 127 -20.27 -1.52 2.96
C GLY A 127 -20.38 -1.94 4.43
N HIS A 128 -19.47 -1.43 5.26
CA HIS A 128 -19.48 -1.69 6.70
C HIS A 128 -20.76 -1.20 7.37
N ALA A 129 -21.19 0.03 7.06
CA ALA A 129 -22.44 0.59 7.58
C ALA A 129 -23.64 -0.27 7.16
N LEU A 130 -23.76 -0.61 5.86
CA LEU A 130 -24.87 -1.46 5.37
C LEU A 130 -24.90 -2.82 6.06
N ALA A 131 -23.75 -3.50 6.15
CA ALA A 131 -23.66 -4.84 6.75
C ALA A 131 -23.95 -4.84 8.26
N HIS A 132 -23.45 -3.82 8.97
CA HIS A 132 -23.71 -3.66 10.40
C HIS A 132 -25.17 -3.30 10.67
N ASP A 133 -25.70 -2.28 9.99
CA ASP A 133 -27.11 -1.85 10.12
C ASP A 133 -28.06 -2.99 9.77
N LEU A 134 -27.71 -3.86 8.80
CA LEU A 134 -28.56 -4.99 8.42
C LEU A 134 -28.64 -6.02 9.55
N LYS A 135 -27.53 -6.27 10.25
CA LYS A 135 -27.49 -7.14 11.43
C LYS A 135 -28.38 -6.58 12.54
N ASP A 136 -28.19 -5.31 12.87
CA ASP A 136 -28.87 -4.64 13.98
C ASP A 136 -30.37 -4.53 13.71
N LEU A 137 -30.78 -4.23 12.46
CA LEU A 137 -32.18 -4.22 12.05
C LEU A 137 -32.79 -5.63 12.09
N TYR A 138 -32.03 -6.66 11.74
CA TYR A 138 -32.50 -8.05 11.80
C TYR A 138 -32.74 -8.50 13.25
N GLU A 139 -31.82 -8.20 14.15
CA GLU A 139 -31.96 -8.47 15.59
C GLU A 139 -33.14 -7.67 16.17
N SER A 140 -33.22 -6.37 15.87
CA SER A 140 -34.33 -5.50 16.29
C SER A 140 -35.68 -6.03 15.80
N ARG A 141 -35.77 -6.49 14.54
CA ARG A 141 -37.00 -7.07 13.98
C ARG A 141 -37.46 -8.29 14.76
N ASN A 142 -36.54 -9.17 15.16
CA ASN A 142 -36.87 -10.35 15.95
C ASN A 142 -37.37 -9.98 17.35
N GLU A 143 -36.77 -8.97 17.99
CA GLU A 143 -37.26 -8.46 19.28
C GLU A 143 -38.68 -7.89 19.18
N TRP A 144 -38.96 -7.11 18.13
CA TRP A 144 -40.31 -6.57 17.89
C TRP A 144 -41.31 -7.68 17.53
N HIS A 145 -40.89 -8.73 16.83
CA HIS A 145 -41.72 -9.90 16.57
C HIS A 145 -42.11 -10.62 17.87
N LEU A 146 -41.15 -10.85 18.76
CA LEU A 146 -41.42 -11.49 20.06
C LEU A 146 -42.39 -10.67 20.92
N LYS A 147 -42.26 -9.34 20.90
CA LYS A 147 -43.19 -8.42 21.58
C LYS A 147 -44.59 -8.44 20.94
N LEU A 148 -44.67 -8.61 19.62
CA LEU A 148 -45.95 -8.70 18.92
C LEU A 148 -46.68 -10.01 19.26
N ASP A 149 -45.94 -11.13 19.37
CA ASP A 149 -46.51 -12.44 19.72
C ASP A 149 -46.99 -12.53 21.17
N SER A 150 -46.42 -11.74 22.09
CA SER A 150 -46.81 -11.73 23.51
C SER A 150 -48.06 -10.92 23.83
N GLU A 151 -48.52 -10.07 22.90
CA GLU A 151 -49.59 -9.10 23.12
C GLU A 151 -50.95 -9.56 22.58
N GLU A 152 -52.04 -9.11 23.21
CA GLU A 152 -53.38 -9.46 22.74
C GLU A 152 -53.68 -8.86 21.36
N PRO A 153 -54.24 -9.65 20.42
CA PRO A 153 -54.56 -9.16 19.10
C PRO A 153 -55.55 -7.99 19.18
N ASN A 154 -55.27 -6.92 18.41
CA ASN A 154 -56.09 -5.70 18.29
C ASN A 154 -56.06 -4.69 19.46
N SER A 155 -55.19 -4.85 20.46
CA SER A 155 -54.96 -3.81 21.46
C SER A 155 -54.35 -2.54 20.85
N LYS A 156 -54.45 -1.38 21.52
CA LYS A 156 -53.80 -0.15 21.05
C LYS A 156 -52.28 -0.30 20.99
N GLU A 157 -51.71 -1.04 21.95
CA GLU A 157 -50.28 -1.34 22.04
C GLU A 157 -49.85 -2.31 20.93
N PHE A 158 -50.67 -3.32 20.62
CA PHE A 158 -50.47 -4.22 19.48
C PHE A 158 -50.32 -3.45 18.16
N LYS A 159 -51.20 -2.48 17.88
CA LYS A 159 -51.11 -1.65 16.66
C LYS A 159 -49.84 -0.79 16.61
N GLN A 160 -49.39 -0.28 17.76
CA GLN A 160 -48.15 0.50 17.83
C GLN A 160 -46.91 -0.39 17.61
N ILE A 161 -46.88 -1.57 18.21
CA ILE A 161 -45.81 -2.55 18.05
C ILE A 161 -45.77 -3.05 16.61
N GLN A 162 -46.94 -3.34 16.02
CA GLN A 162 -47.05 -3.74 14.61
C GLN A 162 -46.50 -2.67 13.68
N SER A 163 -46.87 -1.39 13.88
CA SER A 163 -46.34 -0.30 13.06
C SER A 163 -44.82 -0.18 13.15
N LYS A 164 -44.23 -0.37 14.34
CA LYS A 164 -42.77 -0.36 14.52
C LYS A 164 -42.11 -1.58 13.88
N TYR A 165 -42.71 -2.76 14.01
CA TYR A 165 -42.25 -3.98 13.36
C TYR A 165 -42.21 -3.82 11.83
N GLU A 166 -43.27 -3.24 11.25
CA GLU A 166 -43.36 -2.96 9.81
C GLU A 166 -42.32 -1.90 9.38
N GLU A 167 -42.14 -0.82 10.14
CA GLU A 167 -41.12 0.19 9.85
C GLU A 167 -39.71 -0.41 9.84
N VAL A 168 -39.36 -1.22 10.84
CA VAL A 168 -38.05 -1.91 10.91
C VAL A 168 -37.91 -2.88 9.74
N GLY A 169 -38.97 -3.61 9.39
CA GLY A 169 -38.99 -4.50 8.22
C GLY A 169 -38.69 -3.76 6.91
N GLN A 170 -39.36 -2.63 6.68
CA GLN A 170 -39.13 -1.81 5.47
C GLN A 170 -37.70 -1.27 5.41
N ARG A 171 -37.14 -0.81 6.53
CA ARG A 171 -35.75 -0.36 6.61
C ARG A 171 -34.77 -1.50 6.34
N LEU A 172 -35.04 -2.69 6.86
CA LEU A 172 -34.24 -3.89 6.62
C LEU A 172 -34.26 -4.26 5.13
N ASP A 173 -35.43 -4.26 4.50
CA ASP A 173 -35.57 -4.58 3.07
C ASP A 173 -34.85 -3.56 2.19
N ALA A 174 -34.95 -2.26 2.52
CA ALA A 174 -34.24 -1.19 1.83
C ALA A 174 -32.71 -1.34 1.97
N ASN A 175 -32.22 -1.58 3.19
CA ASN A 175 -30.79 -1.80 3.45
C ASN A 175 -30.28 -3.05 2.71
N TYR A 176 -31.03 -4.15 2.76
CA TYR A 176 -30.69 -5.37 2.02
C TYR A 176 -30.58 -5.13 0.51
N ASN A 177 -31.49 -4.33 -0.08
CA ASN A 177 -31.42 -3.97 -1.49
C ASN A 177 -30.16 -3.15 -1.83
N LEU A 178 -29.76 -2.21 -0.96
CA LEU A 178 -28.50 -1.47 -1.11
C LEU A 178 -27.28 -2.38 -0.99
N LEU A 179 -27.29 -3.31 -0.03
CA LEU A 179 -26.23 -4.29 0.16
C LEU A 179 -26.06 -5.19 -1.07
N LYS A 180 -27.16 -5.61 -1.71
CA LYS A 180 -27.09 -6.36 -2.98
C LYS A 180 -26.39 -5.56 -4.09
N VAL A 181 -26.69 -4.26 -4.21
CA VAL A 181 -26.03 -3.39 -5.20
C VAL A 181 -24.54 -3.26 -4.91
N TRP A 182 -24.17 -3.10 -3.63
CA TRP A 182 -22.78 -3.07 -3.19
C TRP A 182 -22.07 -4.40 -3.49
N ASN A 183 -22.68 -5.55 -3.17
CA ASN A 183 -22.14 -6.88 -3.45
C ASN A 183 -21.97 -7.15 -4.96
N ARG A 184 -22.84 -6.58 -5.81
CA ARG A 184 -22.80 -6.78 -7.26
C ARG A 184 -21.45 -6.38 -7.88
N ILE A 185 -20.76 -5.42 -7.29
CA ILE A 185 -19.42 -4.97 -7.75
C ILE A 185 -18.40 -6.10 -7.57
N TRP A 186 -18.45 -6.80 -6.44
CA TRP A 186 -17.52 -7.90 -6.12
C TRP A 186 -17.90 -9.22 -6.77
N LEU A 187 -19.19 -9.44 -7.00
CA LEU A 187 -19.69 -10.58 -7.75
C LEU A 187 -19.53 -10.42 -9.27
N MET A 188 -18.81 -9.39 -9.74
CA MET A 188 -18.61 -9.10 -11.17
C MET A 188 -19.93 -9.06 -11.97
N GLY A 189 -21.02 -8.59 -11.35
CA GLY A 189 -22.34 -8.55 -11.96
C GLY A 189 -23.22 -9.79 -11.78
N PHE A 190 -22.68 -10.89 -11.24
CA PHE A 190 -23.48 -12.07 -10.88
C PHE A 190 -24.33 -11.81 -9.62
N SER A 191 -25.44 -12.52 -9.51
CA SER A 191 -26.29 -12.56 -8.31
C SER A 191 -26.34 -13.97 -7.79
N PHE A 192 -26.43 -14.13 -6.47
CA PHE A 192 -26.67 -15.43 -5.86
C PHE A 192 -28.04 -15.97 -6.29
N GLY A 193 -28.03 -17.12 -6.97
CA GLY A 193 -29.20 -17.97 -7.12
C GLY A 193 -29.28 -18.83 -5.87
N SER A 194 -30.12 -18.45 -4.92
CA SER A 194 -30.19 -19.16 -3.64
C SER A 194 -31.01 -20.43 -3.81
N GLU A 195 -30.34 -21.58 -3.76
CA GLU A 195 -30.99 -22.88 -3.73
C GLU A 195 -31.20 -23.32 -2.28
N ILE A 196 -32.37 -23.88 -1.99
CA ILE A 196 -32.67 -24.40 -0.66
C ILE A 196 -31.73 -25.59 -0.38
N PRO A 197 -31.00 -25.62 0.75
CA PRO A 197 -30.12 -26.74 1.07
C PRO A 197 -30.85 -28.08 1.04
N PRO A 198 -30.18 -29.19 0.65
CA PRO A 198 -30.82 -30.49 0.41
C PRO A 198 -31.66 -30.99 1.60
N TYR A 199 -31.17 -30.80 2.82
CA TYR A 199 -31.87 -31.20 4.03
C TYR A 199 -33.20 -30.44 4.22
N SER A 200 -33.17 -29.12 4.07
CA SER A 200 -34.38 -28.28 4.19
C SER A 200 -35.38 -28.55 3.07
N GLN A 201 -34.88 -28.83 1.87
CA GLN A 201 -35.72 -29.20 0.74
C GLN A 201 -36.42 -30.54 1.00
N GLU A 202 -35.70 -31.55 1.50
CA GLU A 202 -36.31 -32.84 1.86
C GLU A 202 -37.36 -32.70 2.97
N LYS A 203 -37.11 -31.86 3.97
CA LYS A 203 -38.11 -31.57 5.01
C LYS A 203 -39.40 -30.98 4.41
N LEU A 204 -39.26 -30.01 3.50
CA LEU A 204 -40.37 -29.42 2.75
C LEU A 204 -41.11 -30.47 1.89
N ASN A 205 -40.37 -31.34 1.21
CA ASN A 205 -40.94 -32.44 0.40
C ASN A 205 -41.69 -33.46 1.26
N VAL A 206 -41.21 -33.75 2.48
CA VAL A 206 -41.91 -34.64 3.42
C VAL A 206 -43.21 -34.00 3.92
N GLU A 207 -43.19 -32.70 4.24
CA GLU A 207 -44.39 -31.96 4.64
C GLU A 207 -45.40 -31.86 3.49
N LEU A 208 -44.95 -31.56 2.27
CA LEU A 208 -45.77 -31.59 1.07
C LEU A 208 -46.46 -32.96 0.91
N ARG A 209 -45.68 -34.05 0.93
CA ARG A 209 -46.20 -35.43 0.86
C ARG A 209 -47.17 -35.75 2.00
N ARG A 210 -47.03 -35.14 3.17
CA ARG A 210 -47.95 -35.32 4.29
C ARG A 210 -49.28 -34.60 4.05
N LEU A 211 -49.22 -33.37 3.55
CA LEU A 211 -50.40 -32.56 3.22
C LEU A 211 -51.18 -33.17 2.04
N GLU A 212 -50.49 -33.66 1.01
CA GLU A 212 -51.10 -34.37 -0.11
C GLU A 212 -51.83 -35.64 0.36
N ARG A 213 -51.18 -36.45 1.20
CA ARG A 213 -51.79 -37.65 1.78
C ARG A 213 -53.01 -37.33 2.67
N ALA A 214 -53.01 -36.17 3.31
CA ALA A 214 -54.10 -35.73 4.16
C ALA A 214 -55.24 -35.02 3.39
N GLN A 215 -55.15 -34.90 2.05
CA GLN A 215 -56.07 -34.07 1.24
C GLN A 215 -56.27 -32.68 1.84
N ALA A 216 -55.17 -32.03 2.23
CA ALA A 216 -55.23 -30.74 2.91
C ALA A 216 -55.84 -29.65 2.02
N ASP A 217 -56.52 -28.70 2.65
CA ASP A 217 -57.12 -27.54 1.99
C ASP A 217 -56.07 -26.66 1.29
N ALA A 218 -56.51 -25.89 0.28
CA ALA A 218 -55.66 -24.96 -0.48
C ALA A 218 -54.86 -24.00 0.43
N ASN A 219 -55.46 -23.54 1.54
CA ASN A 219 -54.79 -22.67 2.51
C ASN A 219 -53.56 -23.33 3.17
N ALA A 220 -53.59 -24.64 3.40
CA ALA A 220 -52.47 -25.36 3.99
C ALA A 220 -51.30 -25.48 2.99
N LEU A 221 -51.61 -25.68 1.71
CA LEU A 221 -50.62 -25.70 0.64
C LEU A 221 -50.00 -24.31 0.42
N ASP A 222 -50.81 -23.25 0.45
CA ASP A 222 -50.32 -21.87 0.38
C ASP A 222 -49.42 -21.51 1.56
N ASN A 223 -49.76 -21.95 2.77
CA ASN A 223 -48.91 -21.74 3.94
C ASN A 223 -47.54 -22.44 3.80
N LEU A 224 -47.50 -23.63 3.19
CA LEU A 224 -46.24 -24.32 2.88
C LEU A 224 -45.43 -23.55 1.84
N ASN A 225 -46.06 -23.07 0.76
CA ASN A 225 -45.41 -22.25 -0.27
C ASN A 225 -44.85 -20.94 0.30
N LEU A 226 -45.60 -20.30 1.21
CA LEU A 226 -45.14 -19.13 1.95
C LEU A 226 -43.94 -19.45 2.84
N ALA A 227 -43.94 -20.59 3.53
CA ALA A 227 -42.80 -21.03 4.33
C ALA A 227 -41.55 -21.27 3.46
N GLN A 228 -41.72 -21.89 2.29
CA GLN A 228 -40.64 -22.08 1.31
C GLN A 228 -40.08 -20.74 0.81
N THR A 229 -40.96 -19.80 0.46
CA THR A 229 -40.57 -18.48 -0.04
C THR A 229 -39.82 -17.69 1.04
N ARG A 230 -40.30 -17.71 2.29
CA ARG A 230 -39.62 -17.08 3.44
C ARG A 230 -38.25 -17.69 3.70
N LEU A 231 -38.13 -19.02 3.62
CA LEU A 231 -36.84 -19.70 3.80
C LEU A 231 -35.85 -19.29 2.71
N THR A 232 -36.30 -19.29 1.45
CA THR A 232 -35.48 -18.87 0.31
C THR A 232 -35.01 -17.43 0.48
N ALA A 233 -35.92 -16.49 0.77
CA ALA A 233 -35.61 -15.09 1.03
C ALA A 233 -34.59 -14.91 2.17
N ARG A 234 -34.75 -15.67 3.26
CA ARG A 234 -33.84 -15.67 4.40
C ARG A 234 -32.44 -16.14 4.00
N LEU A 235 -32.34 -17.23 3.23
CA LEU A 235 -31.06 -17.74 2.74
C LEU A 235 -30.34 -16.68 1.87
N GLN A 236 -31.05 -16.04 0.93
CA GLN A 236 -30.43 -15.00 0.10
C GLN A 236 -29.91 -13.83 0.94
N LEU A 237 -30.63 -13.45 2.00
CA LEU A 237 -30.19 -12.40 2.92
C LEU A 237 -28.88 -12.80 3.60
N PHE A 238 -28.82 -13.99 4.20
CA PHE A 238 -27.62 -14.48 4.88
C PHE A 238 -26.42 -14.65 3.95
N GLU A 239 -26.63 -15.18 2.74
CA GLU A 239 -25.58 -15.32 1.72
C GLU A 239 -24.94 -13.96 1.39
N ASN A 240 -25.77 -12.96 1.10
CA ASN A 240 -25.29 -11.62 0.79
C ASN A 240 -24.61 -10.95 1.99
N MET A 241 -25.13 -11.16 3.20
CA MET A 241 -24.57 -10.62 4.42
C MET A 241 -23.19 -11.22 4.73
N LEU A 242 -23.07 -12.55 4.68
CA LEU A 242 -21.80 -13.26 4.89
C LEU A 242 -20.77 -12.87 3.84
N PHE A 243 -21.18 -12.83 2.57
CA PHE A 243 -20.30 -12.39 1.50
C PHE A 243 -19.80 -10.95 1.72
N ALA A 244 -20.70 -10.03 2.11
CA ALA A 244 -20.30 -8.66 2.39
C ALA A 244 -19.30 -8.57 3.54
N GLN A 245 -19.53 -9.32 4.63
CA GLN A 245 -18.59 -9.40 5.75
C GLN A 245 -17.21 -9.91 5.30
N SER A 246 -17.15 -11.00 4.53
CA SER A 246 -15.89 -11.53 4.01
C SER A 246 -15.16 -10.52 3.11
N VAL A 247 -15.88 -9.80 2.25
CA VAL A 247 -15.29 -8.74 1.42
C VAL A 247 -14.76 -7.59 2.27
N LEU A 248 -15.49 -7.17 3.30
CA LEU A 248 -15.06 -6.12 4.23
C LEU A 248 -13.82 -6.53 5.02
N GLU A 249 -13.73 -7.77 5.46
CA GLU A 249 -12.54 -8.33 6.11
C GLU A 249 -11.33 -8.30 5.18
N VAL A 250 -11.51 -8.65 3.90
CA VAL A 250 -10.43 -8.57 2.91
C VAL A 250 -9.99 -7.11 2.67
N LEU A 251 -10.95 -6.20 2.56
CA LEU A 251 -10.67 -4.77 2.38
C LEU A 251 -9.91 -4.19 3.58
N GLN A 252 -10.36 -4.49 4.80
CA GLN A 252 -9.75 -4.00 6.04
C GLN A 252 -8.41 -4.66 6.35
N GLY A 253 -8.27 -5.96 6.09
CA GLY A 253 -7.07 -6.73 6.41
C GLY A 253 -5.94 -6.59 5.41
N TYR A 254 -6.26 -6.36 4.12
CA TYR A 254 -5.26 -6.36 3.05
C TYR A 254 -5.23 -5.06 2.25
N VAL A 255 -6.37 -4.65 1.68
CA VAL A 255 -6.39 -3.58 0.68
C VAL A 255 -6.12 -2.21 1.29
N LEU A 256 -6.83 -1.87 2.38
CA LEU A 256 -6.65 -0.59 3.06
C LEU A 256 -5.24 -0.44 3.65
N PRO A 257 -4.70 -1.40 4.44
CA PRO A 257 -3.34 -1.32 4.96
C PRO A 257 -2.28 -1.18 3.86
N LEU A 258 -2.43 -1.92 2.75
CA LEU A 258 -1.55 -1.80 1.58
C LEU A 258 -1.55 -0.37 1.00
N LEU A 259 -2.74 0.23 0.82
CA LEU A 259 -2.87 1.60 0.28
C LEU A 259 -2.35 2.66 1.26
N TYR A 260 -2.60 2.51 2.57
CA TYR A 260 -2.05 3.38 3.59
C TYR A 260 -0.52 3.30 3.65
N GLY A 261 0.05 2.09 3.59
CA GLY A 261 1.50 1.89 3.52
C GLY A 261 2.12 2.47 2.25
N LEU A 262 1.47 2.28 1.11
CA LEU A 262 1.90 2.89 -0.16
C LEU A 262 1.88 4.43 -0.08
N LEU A 263 0.85 5.03 0.52
CA LEU A 263 0.77 6.48 0.74
C LEU A 263 1.91 6.96 1.65
N GLY A 264 2.20 6.24 2.73
CA GLY A 264 3.35 6.54 3.60
C GLY A 264 4.66 6.55 2.84
N ALA A 265 4.88 5.55 1.98
CA ALA A 265 6.07 5.44 1.15
C ALA A 265 6.19 6.59 0.14
N PHE A 266 5.08 7.00 -0.48
CA PHE A 266 5.04 8.15 -1.37
C PHE A 266 5.42 9.46 -0.68
N ILE A 267 4.95 9.67 0.55
CA ILE A 267 5.29 10.87 1.33
C ILE A 267 6.78 10.86 1.71
N PHE A 268 7.32 9.69 2.06
CA PHE A 268 8.75 9.53 2.30
C PHE A 268 9.55 9.94 1.04
N VAL A 269 9.24 9.36 -0.11
CA VAL A 269 9.93 9.64 -1.38
C VAL A 269 9.83 11.12 -1.75
N LEU A 270 8.64 11.74 -1.67
CA LEU A 270 8.48 13.16 -1.96
C LEU A 270 9.32 14.04 -1.03
N ARG A 271 9.38 13.69 0.27
CA ARG A 271 10.18 14.43 1.25
C ARG A 271 11.68 14.29 0.95
N ASP A 272 12.12 13.11 0.56
CA ASP A 272 13.52 12.82 0.27
C ASP A 272 13.97 13.48 -1.04
N LEU A 273 13.14 13.39 -2.07
CA LEU A 273 13.34 14.06 -3.35
C LEU A 273 13.44 15.60 -3.17
N LEU A 274 12.60 16.18 -2.30
CA LEU A 274 12.69 17.61 -1.97
C LEU A 274 14.03 17.97 -1.30
N ARG A 275 14.57 17.08 -0.46
CA ARG A 275 15.89 17.29 0.18
C ARG A 275 17.02 17.15 -0.84
N GLU A 276 17.00 16.10 -1.66
CA GLU A 276 18.03 15.85 -2.68
C GLU A 276 18.08 16.94 -3.76
N ILE A 277 16.93 17.47 -4.19
CA ILE A 277 16.90 18.61 -5.12
C ILE A 277 17.48 19.87 -4.47
N ARG A 278 17.12 20.15 -3.21
CA ARG A 278 17.66 21.31 -2.49
C ARG A 278 19.16 21.21 -2.25
N ALA A 279 19.67 19.99 -2.03
CA ALA A 279 21.09 19.72 -1.81
C ALA A 279 21.89 19.48 -3.10
N ILE A 280 21.25 19.44 -4.26
CA ILE A 280 21.87 19.13 -5.55
C ILE A 280 22.55 17.75 -5.56
N THR A 281 21.94 16.78 -4.87
CA THR A 281 22.47 15.41 -4.74
C THR A 281 21.63 14.36 -5.46
N PHE A 282 20.54 14.76 -6.13
CA PHE A 282 19.68 13.83 -6.86
C PHE A 282 20.42 13.20 -8.03
N THR A 283 20.49 11.86 -8.07
CA THR A 283 21.15 11.10 -9.15
C THR A 283 20.17 10.12 -9.78
N THR A 284 20.55 9.50 -10.90
CA THR A 284 19.70 8.50 -11.57
C THR A 284 19.54 7.23 -10.73
N ASP A 285 20.53 6.89 -9.88
CA ASP A 285 20.44 5.78 -8.91
C ASP A 285 19.36 6.01 -7.84
N SER A 286 19.10 7.29 -7.47
CA SER A 286 18.03 7.65 -6.54
C SER A 286 16.67 7.14 -7.02
N GLU A 287 16.40 7.09 -8.33
CA GLU A 287 15.12 6.59 -8.85
C GLU A 287 14.90 5.10 -8.55
N ILE A 288 15.94 4.27 -8.67
CA ILE A 288 15.85 2.83 -8.41
C ILE A 288 15.53 2.61 -6.93
N ARG A 289 16.25 3.34 -6.06
CA ARG A 289 16.06 3.31 -4.61
C ARG A 289 14.63 3.67 -4.22
N TYR A 290 14.07 4.73 -4.81
CA TYR A 290 12.69 5.15 -4.55
C TYR A 290 11.66 4.13 -4.99
N ARG A 291 11.84 3.49 -6.16
CA ARG A 291 10.92 2.44 -6.63
C ARG A 291 10.90 1.22 -5.70
N LEU A 292 12.07 0.77 -5.26
CA LEU A 292 12.19 -0.30 -4.27
C LEU A 292 11.52 0.09 -2.94
N ARG A 293 11.74 1.33 -2.48
CA ARG A 293 11.12 1.84 -1.24
C ARG A 293 9.60 1.86 -1.33
N LEU A 294 9.02 2.23 -2.47
CA LEU A 294 7.56 2.19 -2.68
C LEU A 294 7.00 0.78 -2.54
N THR A 295 7.64 -0.22 -3.17
CA THR A 295 7.20 -1.61 -3.06
C THR A 295 7.32 -2.14 -1.63
N LEU A 296 8.41 -1.83 -0.95
CA LEU A 296 8.63 -2.25 0.44
C LEU A 296 7.64 -1.59 1.40
N GLY A 297 7.36 -0.29 1.24
CA GLY A 297 6.42 0.41 2.11
C GLY A 297 4.96 -0.05 1.92
N ALA A 298 4.58 -0.39 0.69
CA ALA A 298 3.28 -1.01 0.42
C ALA A 298 3.15 -2.38 1.11
N LEU A 299 4.16 -3.26 0.95
CA LEU A 299 4.20 -4.55 1.63
C LEU A 299 4.23 -4.40 3.16
N GLY A 300 4.94 -3.41 3.68
CA GLY A 300 4.98 -3.08 5.11
C GLY A 300 3.62 -2.74 5.69
N GLY A 301 2.80 -2.01 4.93
CA GLY A 301 1.40 -1.76 5.31
C GLY A 301 0.58 -3.04 5.41
N MET A 302 0.73 -3.95 4.43
CA MET A 302 0.03 -5.24 4.44
C MET A 302 0.44 -6.13 5.63
N ILE A 303 1.72 -6.15 6.00
CA ILE A 303 2.21 -6.92 7.15
C ILE A 303 1.53 -6.46 8.45
N ILE A 304 1.30 -5.16 8.63
CA ILE A 304 0.54 -4.65 9.78
C ILE A 304 -0.92 -5.13 9.76
N GLY A 305 -1.55 -5.09 8.60
CA GLY A 305 -2.97 -5.48 8.44
C GLY A 305 -3.24 -6.97 8.67
N TRP A 306 -2.30 -7.83 8.27
CA TRP A 306 -2.46 -9.28 8.31
C TRP A 306 -1.78 -9.96 9.50
N PHE A 307 -0.57 -9.49 9.88
CA PHE A 307 0.33 -10.23 10.76
C PHE A 307 0.44 -9.65 12.18
N LEU A 308 0.12 -8.37 12.38
CA LEU A 308 0.37 -7.70 13.67
C LEU A 308 -0.94 -7.23 14.32
N ASN A 309 -1.35 -7.93 15.36
CA ASN A 309 -2.42 -7.45 16.23
C ASN A 309 -1.93 -6.22 17.02
N PRO A 310 -2.66 -5.09 17.05
CA PRO A 310 -2.26 -3.89 17.79
C PRO A 310 -1.94 -4.14 19.28
N GLN A 311 -2.50 -5.21 19.84
CA GLN A 311 -2.34 -5.60 21.24
C GLN A 311 -0.95 -6.19 21.55
N GLU A 312 -0.23 -6.71 20.56
CA GLU A 312 1.11 -7.31 20.73
C GLU A 312 2.24 -6.27 20.64
N LEU A 313 1.93 -5.06 20.15
CA LEU A 313 2.86 -3.95 19.99
C LEU A 313 2.80 -2.99 21.19
N SER A 314 3.49 -3.36 22.27
CA SER A 314 3.64 -2.54 23.48
C SER A 314 4.15 -1.13 23.13
N GLY A 315 3.32 -0.10 23.34
CA GLY A 315 3.64 1.32 23.10
C GLY A 315 3.02 1.94 21.83
N LEU A 316 2.55 1.13 20.87
CA LEU A 316 1.86 1.60 19.66
C LEU A 316 0.37 1.18 19.61
N ALA A 317 -0.11 0.44 20.61
CA ALA A 317 -1.48 -0.04 20.72
C ALA A 317 -2.57 1.06 20.75
N SER A 318 -2.20 2.33 20.97
CA SER A 318 -3.13 3.47 20.90
C SER A 318 -3.38 3.97 19.48
N LEU A 319 -2.57 3.55 18.50
CA LEU A 319 -2.74 3.94 17.10
C LEU A 319 -3.70 2.99 16.38
N SER A 320 -4.54 3.56 15.53
CA SER A 320 -5.36 2.76 14.60
C SER A 320 -4.48 1.86 13.73
N PRO A 321 -4.91 0.63 13.40
CA PRO A 321 -4.20 -0.25 12.46
C PRO A 321 -3.80 0.44 11.14
N MET A 322 -4.66 1.31 10.62
CA MET A 322 -4.40 2.07 9.39
C MET A 322 -3.28 3.11 9.57
N ALA A 323 -3.24 3.77 10.73
CA ALA A 323 -2.17 4.72 11.05
C ALA A 323 -0.83 4.00 11.21
N MET A 324 -0.83 2.81 11.80
CA MET A 324 0.38 1.97 11.86
C MET A 324 0.84 1.54 10.47
N ALA A 325 -0.06 1.08 9.60
CA ALA A 325 0.26 0.72 8.23
C ALA A 325 0.90 1.89 7.46
N PHE A 326 0.35 3.11 7.62
CA PHE A 326 0.92 4.33 7.07
C PHE A 326 2.33 4.62 7.59
N LEU A 327 2.54 4.52 8.91
CA LEU A 327 3.85 4.78 9.53
C LEU A 327 4.90 3.75 9.07
N MET A 328 4.53 2.48 8.93
CA MET A 328 5.43 1.45 8.41
C MET A 328 5.81 1.70 6.95
N GLY A 329 4.85 2.17 6.15
CA GLY A 329 5.12 2.60 4.79
C GLY A 329 6.08 3.79 4.71
N TYR A 330 5.93 4.76 5.60
CA TYR A 330 6.79 5.94 5.68
C TYR A 330 8.21 5.61 6.15
N ASN A 331 8.34 4.75 7.15
CA ASN A 331 9.61 4.32 7.69
C ASN A 331 9.71 2.78 7.70
N VAL A 332 10.06 2.22 6.55
CA VAL A 332 10.24 0.77 6.36
C VAL A 332 11.33 0.20 7.29
N ASP A 333 12.27 1.01 7.76
CA ASP A 333 13.35 0.55 8.64
C ASP A 333 12.79 0.18 10.03
N VAL A 334 11.70 0.82 10.47
CA VAL A 334 10.97 0.45 11.69
C VAL A 334 10.30 -0.91 11.53
N LEU A 335 9.74 -1.21 10.35
CA LEU A 335 9.14 -2.51 10.06
C LEU A 335 10.19 -3.63 10.19
N PHE A 336 11.37 -3.46 9.57
CA PHE A 336 12.44 -4.45 9.68
C PHE A 336 12.93 -4.62 11.12
N ALA A 337 13.07 -3.53 11.87
CA ALA A 337 13.43 -3.60 13.28
C ALA A 337 12.39 -4.38 14.12
N ILE A 338 11.09 -4.21 13.83
CA ILE A 338 10.02 -4.98 14.49
C ILE A 338 10.12 -6.46 14.11
N MET A 339 10.31 -6.77 12.82
CA MET A 339 10.46 -8.15 12.35
C MET A 339 11.66 -8.85 12.99
N ASP A 340 12.80 -8.17 13.08
CA ASP A 340 14.00 -8.68 13.72
C ASP A 340 13.75 -8.96 15.21
N GLN A 341 13.07 -8.06 15.93
CA GLN A 341 12.68 -8.28 17.32
C GLN A 341 11.76 -9.48 17.51
N ILE A 342 10.81 -9.71 16.58
CA ILE A 342 9.93 -10.88 16.62
C ILE A 342 10.73 -12.16 16.38
N ILE A 343 11.63 -12.15 15.40
CA ILE A 343 12.50 -13.29 15.09
C ILE A 343 13.40 -13.63 16.29
N ASP A 344 13.95 -12.63 16.98
CA ASP A 344 14.77 -12.83 18.17
C ASP A 344 13.98 -13.40 19.34
N LYS A 345 12.76 -12.93 19.57
CA LYS A 345 11.85 -13.50 20.58
C LYS A 345 11.50 -14.96 20.26
N LEU A 346 11.20 -15.28 19.00
CA LEU A 346 10.93 -16.65 18.56
C LEU A 346 12.14 -17.56 18.74
N ARG A 347 13.34 -17.08 18.37
CA ARG A 347 14.60 -17.81 18.61
C ARG A 347 14.83 -18.07 20.09
N GLY A 348 14.60 -17.06 20.95
CA GLY A 348 14.70 -17.20 22.41
C GLY A 348 13.71 -18.21 22.98
N ALA A 349 12.46 -18.19 22.52
CA ALA A 349 11.43 -19.13 22.96
C ALA A 349 11.75 -20.58 22.52
N MET A 350 12.23 -20.77 21.29
CA MET A 350 12.68 -22.09 20.81
C MET A 350 13.88 -22.60 21.61
N ALA A 351 14.88 -21.74 21.87
CA ALA A 351 16.05 -22.10 22.67
C ALA A 351 15.69 -22.45 24.14
N ALA A 352 14.74 -21.74 24.74
CA ALA A 352 14.24 -22.05 26.09
C ALA A 352 13.50 -23.40 26.16
N ASN A 353 12.78 -23.77 25.09
CA ASN A 353 12.04 -25.02 25.02
C ASN A 353 12.97 -26.25 24.86
N ASP A 354 14.07 -26.11 24.11
CA ASP A 354 15.10 -27.16 24.02
C ASP A 354 15.90 -27.33 25.33
N GLY A 355 16.16 -26.23 26.06
CA GLY A 355 16.77 -26.30 27.40
C GLY A 355 15.88 -26.96 28.46
N SER A 356 14.55 -26.90 28.30
CA SER A 356 13.58 -27.57 29.16
C SER A 356 13.54 -29.10 28.94
N LYS A 357 13.64 -29.56 27.69
CA LYS A 357 13.71 -31.00 27.37
C LYS A 357 15.02 -31.67 27.79
N GLY A 358 16.13 -30.92 27.85
CA GLY A 358 17.40 -31.44 28.35
C GLY A 358 17.44 -31.72 29.86
N LYS A 359 16.59 -31.04 30.65
CA LYS A 359 16.60 -31.12 32.12
C LYS A 359 15.68 -32.22 32.69
N SER A 360 14.73 -32.74 31.91
CA SER A 360 13.84 -33.84 32.34
C SER A 360 14.46 -35.25 32.16
N ILE A 361 15.55 -35.39 31.41
CA ILE A 361 16.22 -36.68 31.19
C ILE A 361 17.29 -36.98 32.26
N GLN A 362 17.81 -35.98 32.98
CA GLN A 362 18.82 -36.18 34.03
C GLN A 362 18.27 -36.41 35.45
N GLY A 363 16.95 -36.49 35.63
CA GLY A 363 16.31 -36.67 36.95
C GLY A 363 15.89 -38.09 37.33
N SER A 364 16.07 -39.10 36.47
CA SER A 364 15.67 -40.48 36.74
C SER A 364 16.86 -41.42 36.59
N GLY A 365 17.77 -41.37 37.56
CA GLY A 365 19.01 -42.13 37.53
C GLY A 365 19.83 -41.96 38.79
N ASN A 366 19.22 -42.21 39.95
CA ASN A 366 19.96 -42.68 41.12
C ASN A 366 19.00 -43.55 41.95
N GLY A 367 19.22 -44.86 41.86
CA GLY A 367 18.76 -45.82 42.85
C GLY A 367 19.65 -45.84 44.07
#